data_AF-W9Z8C3-F1
#
_entry.id   AF-W9Z8C3-F1
#
_cell.length_a   1.000
_cell.length_b   1.000
_cell.length_c   1.000
_cell.angle_alpha   90.00
_cell.angle_beta   90.00
_cell.angle_gamma   90.00
#
_symmetry.space_group_name_H-M   'P 1'
#
loop_
_entity.id
_entity.type
_entity.pdbx_description
1 polymer ?
#
loop_
_entity_poly.entity_id
_entity_poly.type
_entity_poly.pdbx_seq_one_letter_code
_entity_poly.pdbx_strand_id
1 'polypeptide(L)'
;MAASQTAIELISQLTVEEKVSLLSAVDWWRTPTIKRDDVFIPHIKTSDGPNGARGESYVSGITAACFPCSTAIGATFDSEQAYRLGKEIAKETKTKSANVLLAPTMNIIRSPLGGRNYETYSEDPYLIGTLASAFVRGCQSEGIAATPKHFVANDSEKSRTEMTSNIDRQTLREIYMLPFQLVMRDSDPWCFMTSYNRLNGEYSAEDHWLLEEVLRKEWRFSGLVVSDWMRTYSTAQALNSGLDLEMPGPTRWRGQKLLKEIEAGNVYH
;
A
#
# COMPACT_ATOMS: atom_id res chain seq x y z
N MET A 1 -6.93 -12.53 8.76
CA MET A 1 -6.22 -13.44 9.70
C MET A 1 -6.08 -12.76 11.06
N ALA A 2 -6.28 -13.46 12.18
CA ALA A 2 -5.92 -12.91 13.49
C ALA A 2 -4.39 -12.73 13.56
N ALA A 3 -3.91 -11.72 14.30
CA ALA A 3 -2.47 -11.56 14.53
C ALA A 3 -1.90 -12.89 15.08
N SER A 4 -0.75 -13.33 14.57
CA SER A 4 -0.16 -14.56 15.08
C SER A 4 0.15 -14.40 16.57
N GLN A 5 0.01 -15.49 17.34
CA GLN A 5 0.33 -15.50 18.77
C GLN A 5 1.74 -14.93 19.04
N THR A 6 2.69 -15.24 18.15
CA THR A 6 4.05 -14.70 18.16
C THR A 6 4.11 -13.18 18.00
N ALA A 7 3.28 -12.58 17.12
CA ALA A 7 3.25 -11.13 16.94
C ALA A 7 2.72 -10.41 18.19
N ILE A 8 1.69 -10.96 18.85
CA ILE A 8 1.14 -10.43 20.09
C ILE A 8 2.19 -10.47 21.21
N GLU A 9 2.88 -11.61 21.35
CA GLU A 9 3.96 -11.79 22.32
C GLU A 9 5.12 -10.81 22.08
N LEU A 10 5.53 -10.60 20.82
CA LEU A 10 6.57 -9.63 20.48
C LEU A 10 6.14 -8.19 20.81
N ILE A 11 4.94 -7.77 20.41
CA ILE A 11 4.43 -6.42 20.70
C ILE A 11 4.34 -6.16 22.21
N SER A 12 3.99 -7.18 23.01
CA SER A 12 3.90 -7.03 24.47
C SER A 12 5.25 -6.73 25.14
N GLN A 13 6.37 -7.09 24.49
CA GLN A 13 7.72 -6.87 24.99
C GLN A 13 8.28 -5.50 24.61
N LEU A 14 7.68 -4.79 23.64
CA LEU A 14 8.19 -3.52 23.13
C LEU A 14 7.84 -2.35 24.04
N THR A 15 8.78 -1.41 24.19
CA THR A 15 8.47 -0.09 24.78
C THR A 15 7.53 0.71 23.86
N VAL A 16 6.94 1.79 24.38
CA VAL A 16 6.08 2.66 23.56
C VAL A 16 6.89 3.31 22.43
N GLU A 17 8.12 3.71 22.70
CA GLU A 17 9.04 4.30 21.71
C GLU A 17 9.41 3.29 20.61
N GLU A 18 9.66 2.03 20.99
CA GLU A 18 9.89 0.94 20.05
C GLU A 18 8.66 0.72 19.15
N LYS A 19 7.45 0.67 19.73
CA LYS A 19 6.20 0.55 18.96
C LYS A 19 6.01 1.74 18.01
N VAL A 20 6.19 2.96 18.50
CA VAL A 20 6.10 4.19 17.70
C VAL A 20 7.10 4.18 16.54
N SER A 21 8.33 3.72 16.78
CA SER A 21 9.35 3.64 15.73
C SER A 21 8.93 2.75 14.56
N LEU A 22 8.21 1.65 14.82
CA LEU A 22 7.73 0.71 13.80
C LEU A 22 6.61 1.27 12.93
N LEU A 23 5.97 2.37 13.33
CA LEU A 23 4.89 3.02 12.57
C LEU A 23 5.41 3.92 11.45
N SER A 24 6.72 4.01 11.22
CA SER A 24 7.28 4.79 10.12
C SER A 24 8.54 4.16 9.55
N ALA A 25 8.85 4.49 8.30
CA ALA A 25 10.14 4.13 7.73
C ALA A 25 11.30 4.95 8.32
N VAL A 26 12.51 4.38 8.24
CA VAL A 26 13.78 5.05 8.61
C VAL A 26 14.44 5.74 7.42
N ASP A 27 14.21 5.21 6.21
CA ASP A 27 14.70 5.75 4.94
C ASP A 27 13.58 5.70 3.88
N TRP A 28 13.92 5.84 2.61
CA TRP A 28 12.94 5.81 1.52
C TRP A 28 12.20 4.49 1.33
N TRP A 29 12.75 3.39 1.84
CA TRP A 29 12.37 2.02 1.46
C TRP A 29 12.20 1.07 2.64
N ARG A 30 12.71 1.39 3.84
CA ARG A 30 12.84 0.44 4.95
C ARG A 30 12.16 0.89 6.24
N THR A 31 11.55 -0.05 6.94
CA THR A 31 11.18 0.10 8.36
C THR A 31 12.43 0.01 9.25
N PRO A 32 12.38 0.42 10.54
CA PRO A 32 13.50 0.20 11.44
C PRO A 32 13.73 -1.28 11.74
N THR A 33 14.93 -1.58 12.25
CA THR A 33 15.24 -2.84 12.91
C THR A 33 15.26 -2.61 14.42
N ILE A 34 14.57 -3.47 15.18
CA ILE A 34 14.70 -3.53 16.65
C ILE A 34 15.58 -4.72 16.97
N LYS A 35 16.67 -4.50 17.70
CA LYS A 35 17.59 -5.57 18.12
C LYS A 35 18.13 -5.29 19.51
N ARG A 36 17.72 -6.13 20.47
CA ARG A 36 18.25 -6.25 21.83
C ARG A 36 18.20 -7.72 22.24
N ASP A 37 18.74 -8.05 23.41
CA ASP A 37 19.06 -9.45 23.80
C ASP A 37 17.91 -10.45 23.58
N ASP A 38 16.68 -10.10 23.96
CA ASP A 38 15.51 -11.00 23.87
C ASP A 38 14.52 -10.64 22.75
N VAL A 39 14.76 -9.56 22.00
CA VAL A 39 13.83 -9.06 20.96
C VAL A 39 14.57 -8.74 19.68
N PHE A 40 14.12 -9.37 18.59
CA PHE A 40 14.59 -9.07 17.24
C PHE A 40 13.41 -8.89 16.28
N ILE A 41 13.31 -7.70 15.69
CA ILE A 41 12.39 -7.37 14.59
C ILE A 41 13.25 -6.84 13.44
N PRO A 42 13.38 -7.59 12.33
CA PRO A 42 14.15 -7.14 11.18
C PRO A 42 13.44 -5.99 10.47
N HIS A 43 14.19 -5.19 9.73
CA HIS A 43 13.57 -4.25 8.80
C HIS A 43 12.86 -5.00 7.67
N ILE A 44 11.77 -4.40 7.21
CA ILE A 44 11.08 -4.74 5.98
C ILE A 44 11.58 -3.75 4.93
N LYS A 45 12.09 -4.25 3.81
CA LYS A 45 12.45 -3.41 2.65
C LYS A 45 11.35 -3.48 1.60
N THR A 46 10.93 -2.33 1.12
CA THR A 46 9.99 -2.16 0.02
C THR A 46 10.74 -1.87 -1.28
N SER A 47 10.11 -2.17 -2.40
CA SER A 47 10.56 -1.78 -3.73
C SER A 47 9.36 -1.43 -4.58
N ASP A 48 9.46 -0.36 -5.37
CA ASP A 48 8.61 -0.28 -6.56
C ASP A 48 8.94 -1.44 -7.49
N GLY A 49 8.03 -1.92 -8.33
CA GLY A 49 6.68 -1.41 -8.60
C GLY A 49 6.00 -2.28 -9.65
N PRO A 50 5.00 -1.77 -10.39
CA PRO A 50 4.02 -2.65 -11.05
C PRO A 50 4.50 -3.34 -12.33
N ASN A 51 5.60 -2.90 -12.94
CA ASN A 51 6.17 -3.54 -14.13
C ASN A 51 7.67 -3.88 -13.99
N GLY A 52 8.13 -4.11 -12.75
CA GLY A 52 9.50 -4.52 -12.46
C GLY A 52 9.93 -4.11 -11.05
N ALA A 53 10.89 -4.84 -10.48
CA ALA A 53 11.41 -4.54 -9.14
C ALA A 53 12.64 -3.62 -9.22
N ARG A 54 12.45 -2.31 -9.09
CA ARG A 54 13.52 -1.30 -9.25
C ARG A 54 14.61 -1.43 -8.19
N GLY A 55 14.24 -1.75 -6.95
CA GLY A 55 15.09 -1.62 -5.78
C GLY A 55 15.19 -0.17 -5.28
N GLU A 56 16.22 0.09 -4.48
CA GLU A 56 16.32 1.31 -3.66
C GLU A 56 16.97 2.52 -4.36
N SER A 57 17.69 2.29 -5.46
CA SER A 57 18.42 3.35 -6.16
C SER A 57 17.78 3.69 -7.49
N TYR A 58 17.59 4.98 -7.73
CA TYR A 58 17.16 5.51 -9.03
C TYR A 58 18.32 5.64 -10.01
N VAL A 59 19.56 5.75 -9.53
CA VAL A 59 20.76 5.98 -10.34
C VAL A 59 21.80 4.91 -10.02
N SER A 60 22.31 4.22 -11.03
CA SER A 60 23.31 3.15 -10.88
C SER A 60 22.90 2.04 -9.91
N GLY A 61 21.58 1.75 -9.82
CA GLY A 61 21.05 0.62 -9.06
C GLY A 61 21.32 -0.73 -9.73
N ILE A 62 21.00 -1.81 -9.03
CA ILE A 62 21.07 -3.17 -9.59
C ILE A 62 20.07 -3.25 -10.74
N THR A 63 20.50 -3.69 -11.93
CA THR A 63 19.65 -3.86 -13.12
C THR A 63 18.42 -4.74 -12.83
N ALA A 64 17.27 -4.35 -13.36
CA ALA A 64 15.99 -5.06 -13.20
C ALA A 64 15.35 -5.28 -14.57
N ALA A 65 14.55 -6.32 -14.73
CA ALA A 65 13.74 -6.46 -15.92
C ALA A 65 12.61 -5.43 -15.90
N CYS A 66 12.41 -4.80 -17.06
CA CYS A 66 11.27 -3.94 -17.31
C CYS A 66 10.25 -4.75 -18.11
N PHE A 67 9.14 -5.09 -17.46
CA PHE A 67 8.04 -5.83 -18.06
C PHE A 67 7.09 -4.86 -18.81
N PRO A 68 6.20 -5.39 -19.67
CA PRO A 68 5.17 -4.57 -20.29
C PRO A 68 4.37 -3.77 -19.25
N CYS A 69 3.96 -2.55 -19.63
CA CYS A 69 3.12 -1.72 -18.78
C CYS A 69 1.76 -2.40 -18.52
N SER A 70 1.11 -2.03 -17.42
CA SER A 70 -0.12 -2.70 -16.97
C SER A 70 -1.26 -2.62 -17.98
N THR A 71 -1.35 -1.56 -18.80
CA THR A 71 -2.37 -1.48 -19.86
C THR A 71 -2.15 -2.52 -20.96
N ALA A 72 -0.90 -2.85 -21.27
CA ALA A 72 -0.58 -3.94 -22.19
C ALA A 72 -0.99 -5.30 -21.59
N ILE A 73 -0.80 -5.48 -20.28
CA ILE A 73 -1.30 -6.67 -19.56
C ILE A 73 -2.83 -6.70 -19.56
N GLY A 74 -3.48 -5.56 -19.34
CA GLY A 74 -4.92 -5.39 -19.47
C GLY A 74 -5.46 -5.86 -20.81
N ALA A 75 -4.79 -5.47 -21.90
CA ALA A 75 -5.16 -5.84 -23.26
C ALA A 75 -5.03 -7.34 -23.57
N THR A 76 -4.38 -8.13 -22.72
CA THR A 76 -4.32 -9.59 -22.89
C THR A 76 -5.59 -10.30 -22.45
N PHE A 77 -6.36 -9.72 -21.53
CA PHE A 77 -7.49 -10.37 -20.85
C PHE A 77 -7.11 -11.74 -20.23
N ASP A 78 -5.84 -11.94 -19.91
CA ASP A 78 -5.29 -13.22 -19.51
C ASP A 78 -4.80 -13.19 -18.06
N SER A 79 -5.64 -13.72 -17.17
CA SER A 79 -5.32 -13.81 -15.73
C SER A 79 -4.15 -14.75 -15.43
N GLU A 80 -3.91 -15.77 -16.25
CA GLU A 80 -2.77 -16.67 -16.07
C GLU A 80 -1.46 -15.97 -16.42
N GLN A 81 -1.46 -15.14 -17.47
CA GLN A 81 -0.33 -14.26 -17.76
C GLN A 81 -0.09 -13.23 -16.65
N ALA A 82 -1.13 -12.60 -16.09
CA ALA A 82 -0.98 -11.68 -14.97
C ALA A 82 -0.41 -12.37 -13.71
N TYR A 83 -0.82 -13.61 -13.43
CA TYR A 83 -0.25 -14.43 -12.35
C TYR A 83 1.24 -14.72 -12.57
N ARG A 84 1.61 -15.16 -13.77
CA ARG A 84 3.03 -15.42 -14.11
C ARG A 84 3.87 -14.15 -14.01
N LEU A 85 3.34 -13.02 -14.46
CA LEU A 85 4.01 -11.74 -14.34
C LEU A 85 4.29 -11.37 -12.87
N GLY A 86 3.27 -11.47 -12.01
CA GLY A 86 3.44 -11.23 -10.57
C GLY A 86 4.49 -12.15 -9.94
N LYS A 87 4.52 -13.42 -10.35
CA LYS A 87 5.52 -14.41 -9.92
C LYS A 87 6.95 -14.02 -10.35
N GLU A 88 7.15 -13.64 -11.61
CA GLU A 88 8.48 -13.26 -12.10
C GLU A 88 8.98 -11.95 -11.48
N ILE A 89 8.13 -10.93 -11.33
CA ILE A 89 8.52 -9.69 -10.65
C ILE A 89 8.83 -9.95 -9.17
N ALA A 90 8.12 -10.87 -8.50
CA ALA A 90 8.45 -11.24 -7.13
C ALA A 90 9.82 -11.92 -7.01
N LYS A 91 10.21 -12.77 -7.97
CA LYS A 91 11.57 -13.30 -8.02
C LYS A 91 12.60 -12.18 -8.18
N GLU A 92 12.34 -11.20 -9.03
CA GLU A 92 13.21 -10.02 -9.14
C GLU A 92 13.28 -9.22 -7.85
N THR A 93 12.15 -9.09 -7.14
CA THR A 93 12.06 -8.38 -5.85
C THR A 93 13.00 -9.00 -4.82
N LYS A 94 13.10 -10.34 -4.79
CA LYS A 94 14.08 -11.06 -3.95
C LYS A 94 15.52 -10.69 -4.30
N THR A 95 15.87 -10.49 -5.58
CA THR A 95 17.22 -10.06 -5.99
C THR A 95 17.58 -8.65 -5.50
N LYS A 96 16.58 -7.84 -5.14
CA LYS A 96 16.77 -6.51 -4.53
C LYS A 96 16.77 -6.55 -3.00
N SER A 97 16.68 -7.74 -2.42
CA SER A 97 16.49 -8.00 -0.99
C SER A 97 15.28 -7.24 -0.44
N ALA A 98 14.23 -7.10 -1.24
CA ALA A 98 12.97 -6.49 -0.82
C ALA A 98 11.95 -7.57 -0.46
N ASN A 99 11.12 -7.26 0.54
CA ASN A 99 10.06 -8.12 1.07
C ASN A 99 8.68 -7.74 0.52
N VAL A 100 8.53 -6.47 0.14
CA VAL A 100 7.27 -5.87 -0.30
C VAL A 100 7.47 -5.26 -1.69
N LEU A 101 6.61 -5.65 -2.62
CA LEU A 101 6.50 -5.04 -3.93
C LEU A 101 5.32 -4.05 -3.93
N LEU A 102 5.60 -2.80 -4.28
CA LEU A 102 4.62 -1.72 -4.26
C LEU A 102 3.81 -1.73 -5.57
N ALA A 103 3.00 -2.78 -5.71
CA ALA A 103 2.24 -3.16 -6.89
C ALA A 103 1.08 -4.10 -6.53
N PRO A 104 0.05 -4.23 -7.38
CA PRO A 104 -0.13 -3.54 -8.66
C PRO A 104 -0.78 -2.16 -8.54
N THR A 105 -0.71 -1.35 -9.59
CA THR A 105 -1.46 -0.08 -9.68
C THR A 105 -2.81 -0.34 -10.36
N MET A 106 -3.90 0.14 -9.78
CA MET A 106 -5.29 -0.27 -10.08
C MET A 106 -6.28 0.91 -10.10
N ASN A 107 -5.78 2.13 -10.28
CA ASN A 107 -6.63 3.30 -10.48
C ASN A 107 -7.46 3.17 -11.77
N ILE A 108 -8.58 3.86 -11.87
CA ILE A 108 -9.49 3.74 -13.02
C ILE A 108 -9.01 4.68 -14.12
N ILE A 109 -8.92 4.19 -15.36
CA ILE A 109 -8.73 5.05 -16.53
C ILE A 109 -10.05 5.80 -16.81
N ARG A 110 -10.34 6.84 -16.02
CA ARG A 110 -11.55 7.68 -16.20
C ARG A 110 -11.42 8.61 -17.41
N SER A 111 -10.20 9.07 -17.66
CA SER A 111 -9.87 9.99 -18.75
C SER A 111 -8.62 9.50 -19.45
N PRO A 112 -8.53 9.56 -20.79
CA PRO A 112 -7.34 9.13 -21.52
C PRO A 112 -6.12 10.02 -21.25
N LEU A 113 -6.29 11.18 -20.61
CA LEU A 113 -5.23 12.16 -20.32
C LEU A 113 -4.50 11.91 -18.99
N GLY A 114 -4.85 10.84 -18.26
CA GLY A 114 -4.22 10.51 -16.99
C GLY A 114 -2.74 10.15 -17.14
N GLY A 115 -1.85 10.89 -16.46
CA GLY A 115 -0.40 10.74 -16.60
C GLY A 115 0.16 9.38 -16.14
N ARG A 116 -0.61 8.60 -15.37
CA ARG A 116 -0.25 7.25 -14.90
C ARG A 116 -1.19 6.16 -15.44
N ASN A 117 -1.99 6.46 -16.46
CA ASN A 117 -2.89 5.47 -17.06
C ASN A 117 -2.16 4.22 -17.53
N TYR A 118 -0.94 4.36 -18.05
CA TYR A 118 -0.11 3.23 -18.48
C TYR A 118 0.23 2.25 -17.34
N GLU A 119 0.15 2.70 -16.09
CA GLU A 119 0.51 1.92 -14.90
C GLU A 119 -0.68 1.11 -14.35
N THR A 120 -1.91 1.36 -14.81
CA THR A 120 -3.11 0.59 -14.47
C THR A 120 -3.55 -0.30 -15.64
N TYR A 121 -4.54 -1.17 -15.44
CA TYR A 121 -4.93 -2.19 -16.42
C TYR A 121 -5.98 -1.72 -17.43
N SER A 122 -7.02 -0.99 -16.99
CA SER A 122 -8.20 -0.70 -17.83
C SER A 122 -9.02 0.47 -17.30
N GLU A 123 -10.08 0.83 -18.03
CA GLU A 123 -11.23 1.61 -17.54
C GLU A 123 -12.29 0.71 -16.88
N ASP A 124 -12.31 -0.59 -17.19
CA ASP A 124 -13.28 -1.54 -16.66
C ASP A 124 -12.85 -2.09 -15.26
N PRO A 125 -13.65 -1.86 -14.21
CA PRO A 125 -13.26 -2.23 -12.85
C PRO A 125 -13.18 -3.74 -12.62
N TYR A 126 -13.97 -4.54 -13.34
CA TYR A 126 -13.97 -6.00 -13.18
C TYR A 126 -12.69 -6.62 -13.77
N LEU A 127 -12.26 -6.15 -14.95
CA LEU A 127 -11.01 -6.56 -15.59
C LEU A 127 -9.81 -6.19 -14.73
N ILE A 128 -9.76 -4.96 -14.19
CA ILE A 128 -8.69 -4.53 -13.27
C ILE A 128 -8.64 -5.48 -12.07
N GLY A 129 -9.77 -5.69 -11.38
CA GLY A 129 -9.81 -6.55 -10.20
C GLY A 129 -9.39 -7.98 -10.51
N THR A 130 -9.83 -8.54 -11.64
CA THR A 130 -9.50 -9.90 -12.07
C THR A 130 -8.00 -10.09 -12.31
N LEU A 131 -7.39 -9.21 -13.11
CA LEU A 131 -5.97 -9.29 -13.45
C LEU A 131 -5.08 -8.95 -12.25
N ALA A 132 -5.44 -7.92 -11.49
CA ALA A 132 -4.70 -7.55 -10.30
C ALA A 132 -4.74 -8.64 -9.22
N SER A 133 -5.88 -9.32 -9.02
CA SER A 133 -5.97 -10.45 -8.09
C SER A 133 -5.02 -11.57 -8.49
N ALA A 134 -4.93 -11.87 -9.79
CA ALA A 134 -3.99 -12.86 -10.30
C ALA A 134 -2.54 -12.44 -10.08
N PHE A 135 -2.20 -11.19 -10.36
CA PHE A 135 -0.87 -10.61 -10.09
C PHE A 135 -0.50 -10.73 -8.60
N VAL A 136 -1.40 -10.33 -7.70
CA VAL A 136 -1.19 -10.40 -6.23
C VAL A 136 -0.94 -11.84 -5.79
N ARG A 137 -1.75 -12.81 -6.24
CA ARG A 137 -1.50 -14.23 -5.97
C ARG A 137 -0.13 -14.68 -6.49
N GLY A 138 0.27 -14.21 -7.68
CA GLY A 138 1.58 -14.47 -8.25
C GLY A 138 2.71 -14.01 -7.35
N CYS A 139 2.65 -12.76 -6.88
CA CYS A 139 3.66 -12.22 -5.96
C CYS A 139 3.72 -12.96 -4.63
N GLN A 140 2.55 -13.17 -4.01
CA GLN A 140 2.46 -13.80 -2.68
C GLN A 140 2.80 -15.28 -2.71
N SER A 141 2.61 -15.98 -3.84
CA SER A 141 3.08 -17.36 -4.02
C SER A 141 4.60 -17.51 -3.90
N GLU A 142 5.33 -16.43 -4.13
CA GLU A 142 6.79 -16.35 -3.98
C GLU A 142 7.19 -15.78 -2.61
N GLY A 143 6.25 -15.54 -1.70
CA GLY A 143 6.54 -14.97 -0.37
C GLY A 143 6.90 -13.48 -0.41
N ILE A 144 6.49 -12.76 -1.45
CA ILE A 144 6.63 -11.30 -1.55
C ILE A 144 5.26 -10.67 -1.33
N ALA A 145 5.20 -9.73 -0.38
CA ALA A 145 3.99 -8.98 -0.10
C ALA A 145 3.64 -8.09 -1.30
N ALA A 146 2.40 -8.19 -1.80
CA ALA A 146 1.89 -7.24 -2.77
C ALA A 146 1.21 -6.07 -2.05
N THR A 147 1.28 -4.89 -2.67
CA THR A 147 0.65 -3.66 -2.18
C THR A 147 -0.17 -3.02 -3.30
N PRO A 148 -1.40 -3.50 -3.54
CA PRO A 148 -2.30 -2.83 -4.46
C PRO A 148 -2.47 -1.34 -4.14
N LYS A 149 -2.43 -0.51 -5.19
CA LYS A 149 -2.37 0.96 -5.06
C LYS A 149 -3.08 1.68 -6.22
N HIS A 150 -3.47 2.94 -6.10
CA HIS A 150 -3.46 3.78 -4.90
C HIS A 150 -4.91 3.89 -4.43
N PHE A 151 -5.16 3.50 -3.18
CA PHE A 151 -6.47 3.43 -2.57
C PHE A 151 -6.87 4.81 -2.00
N VAL A 152 -7.77 5.59 -2.60
CA VAL A 152 -8.52 5.31 -3.84
C VAL A 152 -8.72 6.59 -4.68
N ALA A 153 -9.19 6.44 -5.91
CA ALA A 153 -9.61 7.52 -6.81
C ALA A 153 -8.52 8.57 -7.14
N ASN A 154 -7.28 8.09 -7.30
CA ASN A 154 -6.13 8.88 -7.74
C ASN A 154 -5.96 8.86 -9.26
N ASP A 155 -6.98 9.31 -9.99
CA ASP A 155 -7.09 9.09 -11.43
C ASP A 155 -6.59 10.30 -12.27
N SER A 156 -5.90 11.26 -11.64
CA SER A 156 -5.26 12.39 -12.30
C SER A 156 -3.99 12.82 -11.57
N GLU A 157 -2.95 13.14 -12.33
CA GLU A 157 -1.70 13.66 -11.76
C GLU A 157 -1.77 15.16 -11.44
N LYS A 158 -2.72 15.88 -12.06
CA LYS A 158 -2.84 17.32 -11.90
C LYS A 158 -3.22 17.65 -10.46
N SER A 159 -2.31 18.31 -9.74
CA SER A 159 -2.50 18.67 -8.33
C SER A 159 -2.88 17.49 -7.44
N ARG A 160 -2.39 16.28 -7.74
CA ARG A 160 -2.78 15.03 -7.05
C ARG A 160 -2.65 15.07 -5.52
N THR A 161 -1.79 15.95 -5.00
CA THR A 161 -1.55 16.12 -3.56
C THR A 161 -2.51 17.07 -2.85
N GLU A 162 -3.35 17.78 -3.61
CA GLU A 162 -4.25 18.84 -3.11
C GLU A 162 -5.68 18.67 -3.61
N MET A 163 -5.85 18.02 -4.76
CA MET A 163 -7.15 17.81 -5.38
C MET A 163 -8.06 16.93 -4.52
N THR A 164 -9.36 17.13 -4.70
CA THR A 164 -10.37 16.22 -4.16
C THR A 164 -11.15 15.56 -5.28
N SER A 165 -11.26 14.24 -5.19
CA SER A 165 -12.16 13.43 -6.00
C SER A 165 -13.52 13.43 -5.30
N ASN A 166 -14.46 14.23 -5.80
CA ASN A 166 -15.83 14.29 -5.30
C ASN A 166 -16.68 13.26 -6.05
N ILE A 167 -17.01 12.15 -5.39
CA ILE A 167 -17.64 10.97 -5.99
C ILE A 167 -18.75 10.50 -5.05
N ASP A 168 -19.95 10.28 -5.60
CA ASP A 168 -21.06 9.73 -4.82
C ASP A 168 -20.78 8.28 -4.39
N ARG A 169 -21.49 7.81 -3.36
CA ARG A 169 -21.24 6.50 -2.76
C ARG A 169 -21.43 5.34 -3.74
N GLN A 170 -22.40 5.43 -4.66
CA GLN A 170 -22.66 4.36 -5.60
C GLN A 170 -21.51 4.24 -6.60
N THR A 171 -21.14 5.34 -7.26
CA THR A 171 -20.03 5.36 -8.21
C THR A 171 -18.71 4.97 -7.54
N LEU A 172 -18.46 5.45 -6.32
CA LEU A 172 -17.27 5.10 -5.54
C LEU A 172 -17.18 3.57 -5.33
N ARG A 173 -18.28 2.93 -4.96
CA ARG A 173 -18.35 1.48 -4.70
C ARG A 173 -18.25 0.65 -5.97
N GLU A 174 -19.03 0.99 -6.99
CA GLU A 174 -19.18 0.19 -8.19
C GLU A 174 -18.01 0.34 -9.17
N ILE A 175 -17.34 1.50 -9.18
CA ILE A 175 -16.26 1.78 -10.15
C ILE A 175 -14.89 1.79 -9.47
N TYR A 176 -14.68 2.65 -8.48
CA TYR A 176 -13.35 2.92 -7.97
C TYR A 176 -12.87 1.92 -6.91
N MET A 177 -13.79 1.42 -6.09
CA MET A 177 -13.51 0.45 -5.02
C MET A 177 -13.67 -0.99 -5.47
N LEU A 178 -14.50 -1.28 -6.47
CA LEU A 178 -14.76 -2.64 -6.94
C LEU A 178 -13.46 -3.42 -7.26
N PRO A 179 -12.45 -2.86 -7.96
CA PRO A 179 -11.20 -3.59 -8.20
C PRO A 179 -10.48 -4.00 -6.91
N PHE A 180 -10.45 -3.12 -5.91
CA PHE A 180 -9.83 -3.39 -4.61
C PHE A 180 -10.62 -4.44 -3.82
N GLN A 181 -11.95 -4.40 -3.90
CA GLN A 181 -12.83 -5.39 -3.29
C GLN A 181 -12.64 -6.79 -3.91
N LEU A 182 -12.48 -6.86 -5.24
CA LEU A 182 -12.17 -8.10 -5.94
C LEU A 182 -10.81 -8.66 -5.52
N VAL A 183 -9.79 -7.80 -5.43
CA VAL A 183 -8.45 -8.18 -4.93
C VAL A 183 -8.52 -8.71 -3.50
N MET A 184 -9.26 -8.05 -2.61
CA MET A 184 -9.51 -8.55 -1.26
C MET A 184 -10.11 -9.95 -1.27
N ARG A 185 -11.19 -10.16 -2.04
CA ARG A 185 -11.92 -11.43 -2.09
C ARG A 185 -11.08 -12.56 -2.70
N ASP A 186 -10.35 -12.27 -3.76
CA ASP A 186 -9.78 -13.29 -4.65
C ASP A 186 -8.27 -13.51 -4.46
N SER A 187 -7.61 -12.71 -3.62
CA SER A 187 -6.14 -12.79 -3.46
C SER A 187 -5.57 -12.49 -2.07
N ASP A 188 -6.37 -12.00 -1.12
CA ASP A 188 -5.95 -11.68 0.26
C ASP A 188 -4.61 -10.90 0.30
N PRO A 189 -4.59 -9.65 -0.22
CA PRO A 189 -3.36 -8.85 -0.30
C PRO A 189 -2.79 -8.61 1.11
N TRP A 190 -1.48 -8.58 1.25
CA TRP A 190 -0.84 -8.33 2.55
C TRP A 190 -0.76 -6.85 2.89
N CYS A 191 -0.80 -5.97 1.89
CA CYS A 191 -0.72 -4.54 2.08
C CYS A 191 -1.72 -3.79 1.19
N PHE A 192 -2.05 -2.55 1.53
CA PHE A 192 -2.63 -1.56 0.60
C PHE A 192 -1.87 -0.25 0.73
N MET A 193 -1.74 0.49 -0.37
CA MET A 193 -1.18 1.85 -0.34
C MET A 193 -2.27 2.88 -0.54
N THR A 194 -2.35 3.86 0.35
CA THR A 194 -3.30 4.98 0.22
C THR A 194 -2.94 5.91 -0.94
N SER A 195 -3.90 6.70 -1.41
CA SER A 195 -3.66 7.71 -2.44
C SER A 195 -3.22 9.08 -1.91
N TYR A 196 -2.64 9.89 -2.79
CA TYR A 196 -2.28 11.29 -2.53
C TYR A 196 -3.50 12.20 -2.33
N ASN A 197 -4.58 11.96 -3.08
CA ASN A 197 -5.70 12.89 -3.19
C ASN A 197 -6.62 12.84 -1.97
N ARG A 198 -7.51 13.83 -1.89
CA ARG A 198 -8.68 13.77 -1.02
C ARG A 198 -9.81 13.01 -1.70
N LEU A 199 -10.63 12.32 -0.92
CA LEU A 199 -11.91 11.75 -1.32
C LEU A 199 -13.01 12.51 -0.60
N ASN A 200 -13.90 13.19 -1.34
CA ASN A 200 -14.99 13.99 -0.77
C ASN A 200 -14.56 14.95 0.37
N GLY A 201 -13.40 15.59 0.20
CA GLY A 201 -12.85 16.56 1.17
C GLY A 201 -11.82 16.04 2.17
N GLU A 202 -11.70 14.73 2.39
CA GLU A 202 -10.77 14.14 3.38
C GLU A 202 -9.59 13.44 2.69
N TYR A 203 -8.37 13.52 3.23
CA TYR A 203 -7.23 12.81 2.64
C TYR A 203 -7.38 11.30 2.82
N SER A 204 -7.10 10.50 1.79
CA SER A 204 -7.29 9.04 1.86
C SER A 204 -6.47 8.36 2.97
N ALA A 205 -5.34 8.96 3.36
CA ALA A 205 -4.50 8.48 4.46
C ALA A 205 -5.05 8.81 5.86
N GLU A 206 -6.13 9.60 5.94
CA GLU A 206 -6.75 10.12 7.17
C GLU A 206 -8.28 10.00 7.14
N ASP A 207 -8.82 9.26 6.16
CA ASP A 207 -10.25 9.03 6.02
C ASP A 207 -10.63 7.77 6.82
N HIS A 208 -11.16 7.99 8.03
CA HIS A 208 -11.62 6.93 8.93
C HIS A 208 -12.75 6.08 8.32
N TRP A 209 -13.62 6.67 7.50
CA TRP A 209 -14.64 5.87 6.81
C TRP A 209 -13.98 4.93 5.80
N LEU A 210 -12.99 5.40 5.05
CA LEU A 210 -12.30 4.61 4.04
C LEU A 210 -11.47 3.48 4.66
N LEU A 211 -10.64 3.79 5.65
CA LEU A 211 -9.65 2.87 6.18
C LEU A 211 -10.20 2.00 7.31
N GLU A 212 -10.99 2.55 8.24
CA GLU A 212 -11.53 1.78 9.36
C GLU A 212 -12.90 1.16 9.01
N GLU A 213 -13.89 1.98 8.63
CA GLU A 213 -15.25 1.47 8.41
C GLU A 213 -15.33 0.52 7.20
N VAL A 214 -14.76 0.91 6.05
CA VAL A 214 -14.78 0.07 4.85
C VAL A 214 -13.72 -1.01 4.92
N LEU A 215 -12.44 -0.62 5.00
CA LEU A 215 -11.37 -1.58 4.80
C LEU A 215 -11.23 -2.55 5.99
N ARG A 216 -11.21 -2.06 7.25
CA ARG A 216 -11.13 -2.95 8.44
C ARG A 216 -12.45 -3.63 8.79
N LYS A 217 -13.56 -2.90 8.93
CA LYS A 217 -14.81 -3.47 9.48
C LYS A 217 -15.63 -4.20 8.42
N GLU A 218 -15.90 -3.56 7.28
CA GLU A 218 -16.72 -4.17 6.22
C GLU A 218 -15.96 -5.27 5.47
N TRP A 219 -14.75 -4.99 5.00
CA TRP A 219 -13.96 -5.91 4.18
C TRP A 219 -13.06 -6.84 5.00
N ARG A 220 -12.97 -6.62 6.31
CA ARG A 220 -12.20 -7.46 7.25
C ARG A 220 -10.71 -7.54 6.90
N PHE A 221 -10.15 -6.48 6.33
CA PHE A 221 -8.74 -6.42 5.97
C PHE A 221 -7.87 -6.39 7.23
N SER A 222 -6.98 -7.37 7.35
CA SER A 222 -6.03 -7.49 8.46
C SER A 222 -4.57 -7.25 8.06
N GLY A 223 -4.32 -6.78 6.84
CA GLY A 223 -2.98 -6.47 6.34
C GLY A 223 -2.50 -5.06 6.72
N LEU A 224 -1.42 -4.62 6.10
CA LEU A 224 -0.78 -3.33 6.37
C LEU A 224 -1.29 -2.22 5.43
N VAL A 225 -1.76 -1.10 5.97
CA VAL A 225 -2.03 0.13 5.21
C VAL A 225 -0.82 1.04 5.26
N VAL A 226 -0.20 1.26 4.11
CA VAL A 226 0.98 2.11 3.96
C VAL A 226 0.61 3.41 3.24
N SER A 227 1.21 4.54 3.63
CA SER A 227 1.00 5.79 2.90
C SER A 227 1.70 5.75 1.55
N ASP A 228 1.18 6.48 0.56
CA ASP A 228 2.04 6.94 -0.53
C ASP A 228 3.16 7.85 0.02
N TRP A 229 4.23 8.04 -0.74
CA TRP A 229 5.41 8.75 -0.27
C TRP A 229 5.10 10.19 0.12
N MET A 230 5.45 10.53 1.36
CA MET A 230 5.25 11.81 2.01
C MET A 230 3.78 12.19 2.22
N ARG A 231 2.86 11.20 2.18
CA ARG A 231 1.40 11.43 2.28
C ARG A 231 0.77 10.90 3.55
N THR A 232 1.28 11.46 4.63
CA THR A 232 0.59 11.54 5.92
C THR A 232 0.46 13.04 6.23
N TYR A 233 -0.67 13.51 6.76
CA TYR A 233 -0.97 14.94 6.91
C TYR A 233 -1.13 15.38 8.37
N SER A 234 -1.14 14.43 9.31
CA SER A 234 -1.39 14.61 10.73
C SER A 234 -0.70 13.50 11.56
N THR A 235 -0.65 13.68 12.87
CA THR A 235 -0.13 12.67 13.80
C THR A 235 -1.25 11.73 14.28
N ALA A 236 -2.13 12.19 15.18
CA ALA A 236 -3.13 11.33 15.81
C ALA A 236 -4.26 10.92 14.84
N GLN A 237 -4.77 11.86 14.03
CA GLN A 237 -5.89 11.58 13.12
C GLN A 237 -5.54 10.50 12.10
N ALA A 238 -4.37 10.56 11.44
CA ALA A 238 -3.94 9.53 10.49
C ALA A 238 -3.88 8.14 11.13
N LEU A 239 -3.30 8.03 12.33
CA LEU A 239 -3.19 6.77 13.05
C LEU A 239 -4.58 6.24 13.47
N ASN A 240 -5.41 7.10 14.06
CA ASN A 240 -6.78 6.74 14.47
C ASN A 240 -7.71 6.44 13.28
N SER A 241 -7.36 6.90 12.08
CA SER A 241 -8.10 6.58 10.87
C SER A 241 -7.76 5.19 10.32
N GLY A 242 -6.65 4.57 10.76
CA GLY A 242 -6.24 3.23 10.34
C GLY A 242 -5.04 3.20 9.38
N LEU A 243 -4.25 4.27 9.28
CA LEU A 243 -2.98 4.26 8.55
C LEU A 243 -1.88 3.61 9.39
N ASP A 244 -1.35 2.47 8.98
CA ASP A 244 -0.40 1.70 9.80
C ASP A 244 1.05 2.17 9.64
N LEU A 245 1.49 2.48 8.41
CA LEU A 245 2.90 2.82 8.10
C LEU A 245 3.03 4.13 7.32
N GLU A 246 3.76 5.09 7.88
CA GLU A 246 4.18 6.33 7.20
C GLU A 246 5.44 6.06 6.36
N MET A 247 5.34 6.38 5.07
CA MET A 247 6.46 6.34 4.13
C MET A 247 6.69 7.74 3.51
N PRO A 248 7.93 8.11 3.17
CA PRO A 248 9.19 7.50 3.58
C PRO A 248 9.64 7.98 4.97
N GLY A 249 10.78 7.47 5.42
CA GLY A 249 11.57 8.03 6.50
C GLY A 249 12.55 9.13 6.05
N PRO A 250 13.10 9.91 6.99
CA PRO A 250 12.74 9.92 8.41
C PRO A 250 11.34 10.52 8.63
N THR A 251 10.63 10.02 9.65
CA THR A 251 9.24 10.39 9.94
C THR A 251 9.04 11.89 10.18
N ARG A 252 7.92 12.42 9.67
CA ARG A 252 7.44 13.77 9.98
C ARG A 252 6.43 13.78 11.13
N TRP A 253 5.71 12.68 11.34
CA TRP A 253 4.51 12.63 12.19
C TRP A 253 4.59 11.62 13.35
N ARG A 254 5.36 10.54 13.21
CA ARG A 254 5.34 9.33 14.05
C ARG A 254 6.62 9.12 14.88
N GLY A 255 7.19 10.22 15.35
CA GLY A 255 8.26 10.23 16.36
C GLY A 255 7.79 10.90 17.65
N GLN A 256 8.54 11.90 18.11
CA GLN A 256 8.20 12.65 19.33
C GLN A 256 6.80 13.28 19.31
N LYS A 257 6.29 13.65 18.13
CA LYS A 257 4.92 14.17 18.01
C LYS A 257 3.89 13.11 18.44
N LEU A 258 4.03 11.88 17.97
CA LEU A 258 3.12 10.80 18.32
C LEU A 258 3.20 10.44 19.79
N LEU A 259 4.41 10.41 20.37
CA LEU A 259 4.57 10.21 21.81
C LEU A 259 3.78 11.23 22.63
N LYS A 260 3.83 12.51 22.23
CA LYS A 260 3.04 13.58 22.88
C LYS A 260 1.53 13.40 22.72
N GLU A 261 1.06 12.96 21.55
CA GLU A 261 -0.37 12.69 21.33
C GLU A 261 -0.85 11.49 22.16
N ILE A 262 -0.02 10.47 22.36
CA ILE A 262 -0.30 9.33 23.24
C ILE A 262 -0.39 9.80 24.70
N GLU A 263 0.58 10.57 25.17
CA GLU A 263 0.57 11.14 26.53
C GLU A 263 -0.65 12.04 26.78
N ALA A 264 -1.09 12.77 25.76
CA ALA A 264 -2.28 13.61 25.80
C ALA A 264 -3.61 12.84 25.71
N GLY A 265 -3.58 11.53 25.42
CA GLY A 265 -4.78 10.70 25.26
C GLY A 265 -5.54 10.94 23.96
N ASN A 266 -4.88 11.46 22.92
CA ASN A 266 -5.51 11.74 21.61
C ASN A 266 -5.44 10.54 20.64
N VAL A 267 -4.79 9.44 21.03
CA VAL A 267 -4.70 8.18 20.27
C VAL A 267 -5.51 7.12 21.01
N TYR A 268 -6.45 6.47 20.31
CA TYR A 268 -7.46 5.60 20.95
C TYR A 268 -7.39 4.12 20.53
N HIS A 269 -6.38 3.73 19.76
CA HIS A 269 -6.16 2.37 19.26
C HIS A 269 -4.90 1.74 19.88
#